data_AF-A0A7M7GDD3-F1
#
_entry.id   AF-A0A7M7GDD3-F1
#
_cell.length_a   1.000
_cell.length_b   1.000
_cell.length_c   1.000
_cell.angle_alpha   90.00
_cell.angle_beta   90.00
_cell.angle_gamma   90.00
#
_symmetry.space_group_name_H-M   'P 1'
#
loop_
_entity.id
_entity.type
_entity.pdbx_description
1 polymer ?
#
loop_
_entity_poly.entity_id
_entity_poly.type
_entity_poly.pdbx_seq_one_letter_code
_entity_poly.pdbx_strand_id
1 'polypeptide(L)'
;MASKNNKSKLDTSIDDWTLEMIDEFIKTLMDITLCNDVKELKNYTIPEYVWKKIEKLLNTNSESLKKLWYFKLHLQLFCPQPIYLIDTKIKMVEYVYQKGITKTRDINWHNLTLSFDGMTKLFLNRVLNNLLQVARIKTESVEFEDQIIYLYTEYLPHLIEQPEDKILPRLTYDDNKLVHFEIDVQKRMSYIEKLNAVYEDHDQ
;
A
#
# COMPACT_ATOMS: atom_id res chain seq x y z
N MET A 1 -13.41 -25.83 -39.09
CA MET A 1 -13.51 -25.82 -37.61
C MET A 1 -12.46 -24.85 -37.08
N ALA A 2 -12.88 -23.77 -36.42
CA ALA A 2 -12.01 -22.68 -35.99
C ALA A 2 -11.10 -23.13 -34.83
N SER A 3 -9.79 -22.97 -35.01
CA SER A 3 -8.78 -23.12 -33.98
C SER A 3 -8.94 -22.00 -32.95
N LYS A 4 -9.28 -22.35 -31.70
CA LYS A 4 -9.25 -21.43 -30.57
C LYS A 4 -7.79 -21.21 -30.18
N ASN A 5 -7.17 -20.15 -30.72
CA ASN A 5 -5.93 -19.61 -30.19
C ASN A 5 -6.18 -19.00 -28.81
N ASN A 6 -6.04 -19.80 -27.75
CA ASN A 6 -5.87 -19.29 -26.40
C ASN A 6 -4.45 -18.69 -26.32
N LYS A 7 -4.29 -17.42 -26.69
CA LYS A 7 -3.12 -16.64 -26.22
C LYS A 7 -3.20 -16.60 -24.70
N SER A 8 -2.23 -17.20 -24.02
CA SER A 8 -2.09 -17.08 -22.57
C SER A 8 -1.91 -15.61 -22.22
N LYS A 9 -2.76 -15.07 -21.35
CA LYS A 9 -2.62 -13.69 -20.85
C LYS A 9 -1.28 -13.56 -20.13
N LEU A 10 -0.65 -12.39 -20.25
CA LEU A 10 0.58 -12.11 -19.54
C LEU A 10 0.26 -11.97 -18.05
N ASP A 11 0.90 -12.81 -17.24
CA ASP A 11 0.96 -12.64 -15.79
C ASP A 11 2.22 -11.83 -15.47
N THR A 12 2.10 -10.52 -15.63
CA THR A 12 3.20 -9.58 -15.40
C THR A 12 3.30 -9.27 -13.91
N SER A 13 4.49 -9.40 -13.31
CA SER A 13 4.70 -9.01 -11.92
C SER A 13 4.52 -7.49 -11.77
N ILE A 14 4.13 -7.03 -10.59
CA ILE A 14 3.97 -5.59 -10.26
C ILE A 14 5.28 -4.81 -10.47
N ASP A 15 6.42 -5.49 -10.42
CA ASP A 15 7.75 -4.89 -10.55
C ASP A 15 8.28 -4.87 -11.99
N ASP A 16 7.59 -5.52 -12.95
CA ASP A 16 7.99 -5.58 -14.36
C ASP A 16 7.39 -4.43 -15.21
N TRP A 17 6.57 -3.56 -14.61
CA TRP A 17 5.88 -2.48 -15.32
C TRP A 17 6.80 -1.29 -15.59
N THR A 18 6.99 -0.96 -16.87
CA THR A 18 7.70 0.25 -17.31
C THR A 18 6.83 1.50 -17.16
N LEU A 19 7.45 2.68 -17.22
CA LEU A 19 6.71 3.95 -17.18
C LEU A 19 5.70 4.09 -18.32
N GLU A 20 6.06 3.62 -19.52
CA GLU A 20 5.18 3.64 -20.70
C GLU A 20 3.94 2.76 -20.47
N MET A 21 4.12 1.56 -19.90
CA MET A 21 3.01 0.68 -19.56
C MET A 21 2.11 1.29 -18.46
N ILE A 22 2.71 1.96 -17.47
CA ILE A 22 1.97 2.65 -16.41
C ILE A 22 1.12 3.80 -17.00
N ASP A 23 1.72 4.59 -17.89
CA ASP A 23 1.05 5.69 -18.58
C ASP A 23 -0.11 5.19 -19.45
N GLU A 24 0.11 4.14 -20.23
CA GLU A 24 -0.93 3.47 -21.03
C GLU A 24 -2.06 2.92 -20.14
N PHE A 25 -1.72 2.31 -19.00
CA PHE A 25 -2.70 1.82 -18.03
C PHE A 25 -3.56 2.94 -17.44
N ILE A 26 -2.94 4.04 -16.98
CA ILE A 26 -3.66 5.18 -16.39
C ILE A 26 -4.60 5.80 -17.43
N LYS A 27 -4.11 6.04 -18.66
CA LYS A 27 -4.93 6.55 -19.78
C LYS A 27 -6.11 5.64 -20.07
N THR A 28 -5.86 4.35 -20.21
CA THR A 28 -6.92 3.35 -20.48
C THR A 28 -7.95 3.32 -19.35
N LEU A 29 -7.51 3.42 -18.10
CA LEU A 29 -8.41 3.47 -16.95
C LEU A 29 -9.26 4.75 -16.96
N MET A 30 -8.66 5.91 -17.19
CA MET A 30 -9.35 7.20 -17.31
C MET A 30 -10.37 7.19 -18.45
N ASP A 31 -9.99 6.71 -19.64
CA ASP A 31 -10.87 6.63 -20.81
C ASP A 31 -12.09 5.73 -20.56
N ILE A 32 -11.92 4.58 -19.88
CA ILE A 32 -13.03 3.67 -19.58
C ILE A 32 -13.95 4.24 -18.49
N THR A 33 -13.37 4.94 -17.52
CA THR A 33 -14.11 5.53 -16.40
C THR A 33 -14.68 6.91 -16.73
N LEU A 34 -14.32 7.48 -17.88
CA LEU A 34 -14.71 8.81 -18.35
C LEU A 34 -14.21 9.93 -17.42
N CYS A 35 -13.08 9.72 -16.76
CA CYS A 35 -12.42 10.73 -15.93
C CYS A 35 -11.51 11.62 -16.79
N ASN A 36 -11.60 12.93 -16.61
CA ASN A 36 -10.73 13.88 -17.33
C ASN A 36 -9.44 14.17 -16.55
N ASP A 37 -9.50 14.08 -15.22
CA ASP A 37 -8.36 14.20 -14.32
C ASP A 37 -8.17 12.89 -13.53
N VAL A 38 -6.93 12.41 -13.44
CA VAL A 38 -6.55 11.24 -12.62
C VAL A 38 -6.99 11.39 -11.16
N LYS A 39 -7.08 12.62 -10.63
CA LYS A 39 -7.53 12.91 -9.26
C LYS A 39 -8.95 12.43 -8.99
N GLU A 40 -9.80 12.38 -10.02
CA GLU A 40 -11.16 11.83 -9.93
C GLU A 40 -11.14 10.35 -9.55
N LEU A 41 -10.07 9.62 -9.88
CA LEU A 41 -9.90 8.21 -9.57
C LEU A 41 -9.55 7.94 -8.10
N LYS A 42 -9.18 8.95 -7.30
CA LYS A 42 -8.70 8.76 -5.91
C LYS A 42 -9.69 7.98 -5.04
N ASN A 43 -10.97 8.32 -5.10
CA ASN A 43 -12.02 7.69 -4.29
C ASN A 43 -12.96 6.81 -5.11
N TYR A 44 -12.60 6.52 -6.37
CA TYR A 44 -13.46 5.82 -7.29
C TYR A 44 -13.46 4.32 -7.02
N THR A 45 -14.64 3.73 -6.83
CA THR A 45 -14.78 2.27 -6.70
C THR A 45 -14.88 1.69 -8.10
N ILE A 46 -13.79 1.10 -8.60
CA ILE A 46 -13.71 0.58 -9.96
C ILE A 46 -14.45 -0.79 -10.04
N PRO A 47 -15.58 -0.88 -10.78
CA PRO A 47 -16.36 -2.11 -10.86
C PRO A 47 -15.64 -3.23 -11.63
N GLU A 48 -16.02 -4.49 -11.38
CA GLU A 48 -15.39 -5.66 -12.00
C GLU A 48 -15.39 -5.64 -13.53
N TYR A 49 -16.45 -5.13 -14.15
CA TYR A 49 -16.56 -5.05 -15.60
C TYR A 49 -15.53 -4.09 -16.21
N VAL A 50 -15.11 -3.05 -15.48
CA VAL A 50 -14.06 -2.11 -15.91
C VAL A 50 -12.73 -2.83 -15.95
N TRP A 51 -12.39 -3.58 -14.89
CA TRP A 51 -11.16 -4.39 -14.86
C TRP A 51 -11.09 -5.39 -16.01
N LYS A 52 -12.19 -6.08 -16.31
CA LYS A 52 -12.27 -7.00 -17.46
C LYS A 52 -12.12 -6.30 -18.81
N LYS A 53 -12.52 -5.02 -18.92
CA LYS A 53 -12.35 -4.23 -20.13
C LYS A 53 -10.90 -3.81 -20.31
N ILE A 54 -10.25 -3.31 -19.26
CA ILE A 54 -8.82 -2.95 -19.25
C ILE A 54 -7.97 -4.19 -19.58
N GLU A 55 -8.28 -5.34 -18.98
CA GLU A 55 -7.59 -6.61 -19.23
C GLU A 55 -7.60 -7.01 -20.73
N LYS A 56 -8.71 -6.75 -21.43
CA LYS A 56 -8.79 -7.02 -22.88
C LYS A 56 -7.96 -6.04 -23.71
N LEU A 57 -7.90 -4.78 -23.29
CA LEU A 57 -7.17 -3.74 -24.03
C LEU A 57 -5.65 -3.88 -23.85
N LEU A 58 -5.20 -4.13 -22.62
CA LEU A 58 -3.78 -4.24 -22.29
C LEU A 58 -3.24 -5.68 -22.38
N ASN A 59 -4.11 -6.66 -22.65
CA ASN A 59 -3.77 -8.09 -22.67
C ASN A 59 -3.06 -8.57 -21.37
N THR A 60 -3.46 -8.01 -20.23
CA THR A 60 -2.90 -8.32 -18.90
C THR A 60 -4.00 -8.79 -17.95
N ASN A 61 -3.67 -9.75 -17.09
CA ASN A 61 -4.61 -10.30 -16.12
C ASN A 61 -5.23 -9.20 -15.22
N SER A 62 -6.57 -9.21 -15.08
CA SER A 62 -7.29 -8.21 -14.27
C SER A 62 -6.93 -8.22 -12.79
N GLU A 63 -6.56 -9.36 -12.23
CA GLU A 63 -6.08 -9.46 -10.85
C GLU A 63 -4.71 -8.77 -10.68
N SER A 64 -3.80 -8.95 -11.64
CA SER A 64 -2.51 -8.27 -11.65
C SER A 64 -2.67 -6.75 -11.80
N LEU A 65 -3.62 -6.31 -12.63
CA LEU A 65 -3.98 -4.89 -12.78
C LEU A 65 -4.57 -4.28 -11.49
N LYS A 66 -5.48 -5.00 -10.81
CA LYS A 66 -6.01 -4.56 -9.51
C LYS A 66 -4.90 -4.44 -8.47
N LYS A 67 -4.00 -5.41 -8.43
CA LYS A 67 -2.88 -5.39 -7.49
C LYS A 67 -1.94 -4.22 -7.77
N LEU A 68 -1.60 -4.00 -9.04
CA LEU A 68 -0.81 -2.84 -9.47
C LEU A 68 -1.47 -1.52 -9.03
N TRP A 69 -2.78 -1.38 -9.26
CA TRP A 69 -3.51 -0.18 -8.86
C TRP A 69 -3.51 0.01 -7.33
N TYR A 70 -4.12 -0.92 -6.58
CA TYR A 70 -4.40 -0.70 -5.16
C TYR A 70 -3.19 -0.84 -4.22
N PHE A 71 -2.15 -1.57 -4.62
CA PHE A 71 -0.94 -1.76 -3.81
C PHE A 71 0.26 -0.93 -4.27
N LYS A 72 0.17 -0.23 -5.41
CA LYS A 72 1.29 0.57 -5.95
C LYS A 72 0.79 1.90 -6.51
N LEU A 73 0.18 1.95 -7.69
CA LEU A 73 -0.07 3.21 -8.40
C LEU A 73 -1.01 4.17 -7.67
N HIS A 74 -2.10 3.68 -7.09
CA HIS A 74 -3.05 4.50 -6.33
C HIS A 74 -2.33 5.21 -5.18
N LEU A 75 -1.53 4.46 -4.43
CA LEU A 75 -0.73 4.98 -3.33
C LEU A 75 0.27 6.05 -3.81
N GLN A 76 0.98 5.77 -4.91
CA GLN A 76 1.97 6.69 -5.47
C GLN A 76 1.34 8.00 -5.98
N LEU A 77 0.15 7.94 -6.57
CA LEU A 77 -0.53 9.10 -7.15
C LEU A 77 -1.25 9.97 -6.10
N PHE A 78 -1.78 9.34 -5.04
CA PHE A 78 -2.73 10.01 -4.14
C PHE A 78 -2.26 10.20 -2.70
N CYS A 79 -1.15 9.58 -2.29
CA CYS A 79 -0.50 9.93 -1.04
C CYS A 79 0.27 11.25 -1.23
N PRO A 80 0.20 12.17 -0.25
CA PRO A 80 0.83 13.48 -0.36
C PRO A 80 2.37 13.41 -0.32
N GLN A 81 2.93 12.27 0.10
CA GLN A 81 4.35 12.06 0.34
C GLN A 81 4.74 10.63 -0.08
N PRO A 82 6.03 10.36 -0.32
CA PRO A 82 6.53 9.00 -0.49
C PRO A 82 6.15 8.13 0.70
N ILE A 83 5.93 6.83 0.45
CA ILE A 83 5.50 5.89 1.49
C ILE A 83 6.71 5.10 1.97
N TYR A 84 6.96 5.20 3.26
CA TYR A 84 7.95 4.45 4.02
C TYR A 84 7.24 3.25 4.64
N LEU A 85 7.63 2.04 4.26
CA LEU A 85 6.95 0.83 4.69
C LEU A 85 7.14 0.59 6.19
N ILE A 86 8.31 0.89 6.73
CA ILE A 86 8.59 0.81 8.18
C ILE A 86 7.69 1.80 8.93
N ASP A 87 7.64 3.06 8.51
CA ASP A 87 6.79 4.06 9.17
C ASP A 87 5.31 3.65 9.14
N THR A 88 4.87 3.08 8.02
CA THR A 88 3.50 2.55 7.88
C THR A 88 3.24 1.42 8.86
N LYS A 89 4.20 0.49 9.03
CA LYS A 89 4.10 -0.61 9.99
C LYS A 89 4.05 -0.10 11.43
N ILE A 90 4.94 0.81 11.79
CA ILE A 90 4.99 1.41 13.14
C ILE A 90 3.65 2.06 13.47
N LYS A 91 3.17 2.97 12.61
CA LYS A 91 1.87 3.63 12.79
C LYS A 91 0.71 2.65 12.88
N MET A 92 0.77 1.55 12.13
CA MET A 92 -0.27 0.51 12.17
C MET A 92 -0.30 -0.19 13.52
N VAL A 93 0.86 -0.63 14.02
CA VAL A 93 0.98 -1.31 15.31
C VAL A 93 0.56 -0.37 16.45
N GLU A 94 1.07 0.87 16.46
CA GLU A 94 0.72 1.89 17.45
C GLU A 94 -0.78 2.17 17.46
N TYR A 95 -1.39 2.37 16.30
CA TYR A 95 -2.83 2.64 16.22
C TYR A 95 -3.65 1.50 16.83
N VAL A 96 -3.36 0.25 16.45
CA VAL A 96 -4.14 -0.92 16.91
C VAL A 96 -3.96 -1.11 18.42
N TYR A 97 -2.72 -1.01 18.92
CA TYR A 97 -2.39 -1.16 20.33
C TYR A 97 -3.01 -0.05 21.19
N GLN A 98 -2.80 1.22 20.84
CA GLN A 98 -3.31 2.38 21.61
C GLN A 98 -4.83 2.44 21.65
N LYS A 99 -5.51 1.91 20.62
CA LYS A 99 -6.98 1.81 20.59
C LYS A 99 -7.51 0.59 21.35
N GLY A 100 -6.64 -0.26 21.91
CA GLY A 100 -7.03 -1.45 22.67
C GLY A 100 -7.83 -2.45 21.82
N ILE A 101 -7.53 -2.55 20.52
CA ILE A 101 -8.24 -3.46 19.63
C ILE A 101 -7.71 -4.87 19.87
N THR A 102 -8.58 -5.78 20.32
CA THR A 102 -8.21 -7.17 20.64
C THR A 102 -8.66 -8.18 19.60
N LYS A 103 -9.42 -7.77 18.57
CA LYS A 103 -9.84 -8.62 17.45
C LYS A 103 -9.80 -7.86 16.14
N THR A 104 -9.38 -8.54 15.07
CA THR A 104 -9.30 -7.95 13.71
C THR A 104 -10.64 -7.40 13.22
N ARG A 105 -11.76 -8.04 13.57
CA ARG A 105 -13.10 -7.61 13.16
C ARG A 105 -13.55 -6.28 13.78
N ASP A 106 -12.92 -5.89 14.90
CA ASP A 106 -13.26 -4.67 15.63
C ASP A 106 -12.52 -3.45 15.06
N ILE A 107 -11.67 -3.65 14.04
CA ILE A 107 -10.99 -2.57 13.32
C ILE A 107 -12.00 -1.75 12.51
N ASN A 108 -12.22 -0.52 12.93
CA ASN A 108 -12.92 0.47 12.12
C ASN A 108 -11.99 0.98 11.01
N TRP A 109 -12.07 0.35 9.83
CA TRP A 109 -11.26 0.67 8.67
C TRP A 109 -11.44 2.11 8.17
N HIS A 110 -12.62 2.71 8.33
CA HIS A 110 -12.85 4.09 7.92
C HIS A 110 -11.99 5.04 8.76
N ASN A 111 -12.06 4.91 10.08
CA ASN A 111 -11.27 5.73 11.01
C ASN A 111 -9.76 5.47 10.87
N LEU A 112 -9.38 4.20 10.66
CA LEU A 112 -7.99 3.85 10.40
C LEU A 112 -7.48 4.57 9.15
N THR A 113 -8.18 4.49 8.02
CA THR A 113 -7.73 5.13 6.77
C THR A 113 -7.60 6.65 6.88
N LEU A 114 -8.41 7.31 7.72
CA LEU A 114 -8.26 8.76 7.99
C LEU A 114 -6.92 9.11 8.67
N SER A 115 -6.30 8.15 9.36
CA SER A 115 -4.98 8.32 9.99
C SER A 115 -3.81 8.07 9.01
N PHE A 116 -4.09 7.57 7.79
CA PHE A 116 -3.10 7.24 6.77
C PHE A 116 -3.45 7.94 5.46
N ASP A 117 -3.09 9.23 5.34
CA ASP A 117 -3.48 10.11 4.24
C ASP A 117 -3.14 9.53 2.84
N GLY A 118 -4.17 9.13 2.11
CA GLY A 118 -4.07 8.58 0.75
C GLY A 118 -3.87 7.06 0.67
N MET A 119 -3.69 6.35 1.79
CA MET A 119 -3.50 4.90 1.76
C MET A 119 -4.82 4.13 1.66
N THR A 120 -4.86 3.11 0.82
CA THR A 120 -6.06 2.29 0.63
C THR A 120 -6.25 1.29 1.78
N LYS A 121 -7.52 0.98 2.09
CA LYS A 121 -7.88 -0.13 3.00
C LYS A 121 -7.19 -1.44 2.59
N LEU A 122 -7.14 -1.74 1.29
CA LEU A 122 -6.53 -2.98 0.79
C LEU A 122 -5.03 -3.04 1.13
N PHE A 123 -4.30 -1.95 0.89
CA PHE A 123 -2.88 -1.86 1.24
C PHE A 123 -2.67 -1.99 2.75
N LEU A 124 -3.40 -1.23 3.55
CA LEU A 124 -3.29 -1.28 5.02
C LEU A 124 -3.61 -2.66 5.58
N ASN A 125 -4.63 -3.34 5.05
CA ASN A 125 -4.97 -4.71 5.44
C ASN A 125 -3.85 -5.70 5.09
N ARG A 126 -3.18 -5.52 3.94
CA ARG A 126 -2.00 -6.33 3.59
C ARG A 126 -0.84 -6.07 4.54
N VAL A 127 -0.58 -4.81 4.91
CA VAL A 127 0.46 -4.46 5.89
C VAL A 127 0.18 -5.14 7.24
N LEU A 128 -1.04 -5.02 7.75
CA LEU A 128 -1.44 -5.65 9.00
C LEU A 128 -1.29 -7.17 8.95
N ASN A 129 -1.78 -7.83 7.89
CA ASN A 129 -1.67 -9.29 7.78
C ASN A 129 -0.20 -9.77 7.74
N ASN A 130 0.69 -9.01 7.10
CA ASN A 130 2.12 -9.32 7.10
C ASN A 130 2.71 -9.19 8.51
N LEU A 131 2.31 -8.16 9.27
CA LEU A 131 2.75 -7.98 10.67
C LEU A 131 2.25 -9.13 11.55
N LEU A 132 0.96 -9.49 11.46
CA LEU A 132 0.39 -10.60 12.21
C LEU A 132 1.06 -11.94 11.85
N GLN A 133 1.46 -12.13 10.59
CA GLN A 133 2.23 -13.30 10.18
C GLN A 133 3.61 -13.35 10.87
N VAL A 134 4.32 -12.22 10.94
CA VAL A 134 5.60 -12.13 11.67
C VAL A 134 5.39 -12.47 13.13
N ALA A 135 4.39 -11.87 13.77
CA ALA A 135 4.05 -12.13 15.16
C ALA A 135 3.74 -13.60 15.40
N ARG A 136 2.87 -14.20 14.57
CA ARG A 136 2.50 -15.62 14.64
C ARG A 136 3.71 -16.54 14.54
N ILE A 137 4.67 -16.25 13.67
CA ILE A 137 5.89 -17.06 13.54
C ILE A 137 6.75 -16.97 14.80
N LYS A 138 6.73 -15.82 15.49
CA LYS A 138 7.59 -15.54 16.65
C LYS A 138 6.99 -15.96 17.98
N THR A 139 5.69 -15.80 18.15
CA THR A 139 4.98 -16.12 19.40
C THR A 139 4.33 -17.50 19.36
N GLU A 140 4.21 -18.11 18.17
CA GLU A 140 3.39 -19.30 17.90
C GLU A 140 1.90 -19.14 18.25
N SER A 141 1.46 -17.94 18.65
CA SER A 141 0.07 -17.65 19.01
C SER A 141 -0.74 -17.29 17.76
N VAL A 142 -1.98 -17.77 17.74
CA VAL A 142 -3.01 -17.38 16.75
C VAL A 142 -3.93 -16.29 17.26
N GLU A 143 -3.82 -15.93 18.54
CA GLU A 143 -4.65 -14.90 19.17
C GLU A 143 -4.16 -13.52 18.75
N PHE A 144 -5.09 -12.70 18.28
CA PHE A 144 -4.78 -11.36 17.76
C PHE A 144 -4.17 -10.46 18.83
N GLU A 145 -4.68 -10.53 20.06
CA GLU A 145 -4.21 -9.71 21.18
C GLU A 145 -2.74 -10.00 21.51
N ASP A 146 -2.36 -11.27 21.67
CA ASP A 146 -0.98 -11.68 21.89
C ASP A 146 -0.05 -11.20 20.77
N GLN A 147 -0.50 -11.31 19.52
CA GLN A 147 0.24 -10.86 18.35
C GLN A 147 0.47 -9.35 18.38
N ILE A 148 -0.55 -8.56 18.71
CA ILE A 148 -0.44 -7.09 18.79
C ILE A 148 0.45 -6.66 19.96
N ILE A 149 0.36 -7.33 21.12
CA ILE A 149 1.25 -7.07 22.27
C ILE A 149 2.70 -7.31 21.85
N TYR A 150 3.01 -8.48 21.29
CA TYR A 150 4.36 -8.78 20.77
C TYR A 150 4.83 -7.76 19.73
N LEU A 151 3.97 -7.39 18.78
CA LEU A 151 4.32 -6.43 17.75
C LEU A 151 4.69 -5.08 18.34
N TYR A 152 3.99 -4.64 19.40
CA TYR A 152 4.24 -3.37 20.05
C TYR A 152 5.46 -3.40 20.96
N THR A 153 5.57 -4.40 21.83
CA THR A 153 6.62 -4.43 22.88
C THR A 153 7.96 -4.92 22.38
N GLU A 154 7.99 -5.87 21.43
CA GLU A 154 9.22 -6.53 20.99
C GLU A 154 9.59 -6.17 19.54
N TYR A 155 8.61 -6.19 18.63
CA TYR A 155 8.92 -6.02 17.20
C TYR A 155 9.11 -4.57 16.78
N LEU A 156 8.37 -3.63 17.40
CA LEU A 156 8.43 -2.21 17.05
C LEU A 156 9.82 -1.60 17.28
N PRO A 157 10.52 -1.84 18.42
CA PRO A 157 11.90 -1.39 18.60
C PRO A 157 12.83 -1.87 17.46
N HIS A 158 12.71 -3.13 17.06
CA HIS A 158 13.48 -3.67 15.93
C HIS A 158 13.15 -3.04 14.57
N LEU A 159 11.94 -2.50 14.37
CA LEU A 159 11.60 -1.76 13.17
C LEU A 159 12.25 -0.37 13.16
N ILE A 160 12.32 0.29 14.30
CA ILE A 160 12.92 1.62 14.45
C ILE A 160 14.42 1.57 14.17
N GLU A 161 15.10 0.53 14.66
CA GLU A 161 16.54 0.36 14.49
C GLU A 161 16.96 -0.01 13.06
N GLN A 162 16.02 -0.34 12.16
CA GLN A 162 16.36 -0.74 10.80
C GLN A 162 16.92 0.46 9.99
N PRO A 163 18.14 0.37 9.43
CA PRO A 163 18.75 1.46 8.70
C PRO A 163 18.10 1.70 7.32
N GLU A 164 17.51 0.65 6.73
CA GLU A 164 16.95 0.67 5.38
C GLU A 164 15.44 0.50 5.42
N ASP A 165 14.73 1.17 4.53
CA ASP A 165 13.29 1.02 4.35
C ASP A 165 12.99 0.80 2.88
N LYS A 166 11.95 0.02 2.63
CA LYS A 166 11.34 -0.06 1.32
C LYS A 166 10.49 1.18 1.09
N ILE A 167 10.96 2.05 0.21
CA ILE A 167 10.28 3.28 -0.15
C ILE A 167 9.44 3.04 -1.41
N LEU A 168 8.18 3.49 -1.37
CA LEU A 168 7.35 3.62 -2.56
C LEU A 168 7.30 5.12 -2.93
N PRO A 169 7.96 5.53 -4.03
CA PRO A 169 8.09 6.94 -4.39
C PRO A 169 6.77 7.54 -4.85
N ARG A 170 6.59 8.84 -4.62
CA ARG A 170 5.39 9.56 -5.07
C ARG A 170 5.46 9.84 -6.57
N LEU A 171 4.35 9.62 -7.25
CA LEU A 171 4.14 9.89 -8.67
C LEU A 171 3.30 11.14 -8.87
N THR A 172 3.69 11.97 -9.84
CA THR A 172 2.84 13.05 -10.35
C THR A 172 2.45 12.75 -11.78
N TYR A 173 1.15 12.87 -12.05
CA TYR A 173 0.58 12.73 -13.39
C TYR A 173 -0.06 14.07 -13.76
N ASP A 174 0.53 14.73 -14.74
CA ASP A 174 0.20 16.10 -15.17
C ASP A 174 0.23 16.16 -16.71
N ASP A 175 -0.63 16.98 -17.31
CA ASP A 175 -0.81 17.07 -18.77
C ASP A 175 -0.90 15.69 -19.48
N ASN A 176 -1.63 14.74 -18.86
CA ASN A 176 -1.79 13.36 -19.35
C ASN A 176 -0.45 12.62 -19.55
N LYS A 177 0.53 12.91 -18.70
CA LYS A 177 1.83 12.25 -18.66
C LYS A 177 2.31 12.06 -17.23
N LEU A 178 3.10 11.02 -17.01
CA LEU A 178 3.82 10.82 -15.76
C LEU A 178 5.09 11.71 -15.73
N VAL A 179 5.21 12.60 -14.73
CA VAL A 179 6.24 13.67 -14.74
C VAL A 179 7.28 13.54 -13.64
N HIS A 180 6.96 12.98 -12.46
CA HIS A 180 7.89 13.05 -11.31
C HIS A 180 7.86 11.83 -10.40
N PHE A 181 9.04 11.46 -9.86
CA PHE A 181 9.26 10.49 -8.78
C PHE A 181 9.92 11.19 -7.58
N GLU A 182 9.16 11.51 -6.52
CA GLU A 182 9.76 12.09 -5.30
C GLU A 182 10.23 10.96 -4.35
N ILE A 183 11.44 11.10 -3.82
CA ILE A 183 11.96 10.35 -2.68
C ILE A 183 12.52 11.38 -1.69
N ASP A 184 12.01 11.43 -0.46
CA ASP A 184 12.44 12.38 0.56
C ASP A 184 13.29 11.67 1.63
N VAL A 185 14.61 11.60 1.40
CA VAL A 185 15.52 10.90 2.31
C VAL A 185 15.67 11.63 3.65
N GLN A 186 15.52 12.96 3.69
CA GLN A 186 15.71 13.77 4.90
C GLN A 186 14.59 13.59 5.94
N LYS A 187 13.35 13.33 5.50
CA LYS A 187 12.21 13.18 6.42
C LYS A 187 12.29 11.94 7.31
N ARG A 188 12.93 10.86 6.84
CA ARG A 188 13.09 9.62 7.61
C ARG A 188 14.01 9.82 8.82
N MET A 189 15.15 10.50 8.64
CA MET A 189 16.07 10.79 9.74
C MET A 189 15.38 11.57 10.87
N SER A 190 14.60 12.60 10.52
CA SER A 190 13.81 13.37 11.49
C SER A 190 12.71 12.56 12.20
N TYR A 191 12.17 11.52 11.55
CA TYR A 191 11.16 10.65 12.14
C TYR A 191 11.78 9.61 13.10
N ILE A 192 12.91 9.00 12.72
CA ILE A 192 13.68 8.10 13.59
C ILE A 192 14.15 8.84 14.85
N GLU A 193 14.67 10.06 14.70
CA GLU A 193 15.07 10.92 15.84
C GLU A 193 13.90 11.19 16.79
N LYS A 194 12.70 11.43 16.26
CA LYS A 194 11.48 11.64 17.08
C LYS A 194 11.02 10.36 17.78
N LEU A 195 11.11 9.21 17.12
CA LEU A 195 10.73 7.94 17.72
C LEU A 195 11.73 7.54 18.81
N ASN A 196 13.04 7.64 18.55
CA ASN A 196 14.06 7.37 19.57
C ASN A 196 13.86 8.25 20.81
N ALA A 197 13.54 9.54 20.64
CA ALA A 197 13.25 10.44 21.76
C ALA A 197 11.99 10.05 22.56
N VAL A 198 10.99 9.40 21.94
CA VAL A 198 9.78 8.92 22.64
C VAL A 198 10.05 7.61 23.39
N TYR A 199 10.87 6.72 22.82
CA TYR A 199 11.15 5.41 23.42
C TYR A 199 12.29 5.45 24.46
N GLU A 200 13.24 6.39 24.37
CA GLU A 200 14.28 6.62 25.40
C GLU A 200 13.71 7.18 26.72
N ASP A 201 12.57 7.87 26.68
CA ASP A 201 11.91 8.48 27.85
C ASP A 201 11.06 7.46 28.66
N HIS A 202 10.81 6.27 28.09
CA HIS A 202 10.05 5.20 28.74
C HIS A 202 10.91 4.17 29.50
N ASP A 203 12.25 4.30 29.40
CA ASP A 203 13.24 3.46 30.09
C ASP A 203 13.89 4.15 31.33
N GLN A 204 13.33 5.28 31.81
CA GLN A 204 13.73 5.96 33.06
C GLN A 204 12.65 5.88 34.14
#